data_AF-A0A9D6UCC4-F1
#
_entry.id   AF-A0A9D6UCC4-F1
#
_cell.length_a   1.000
_cell.length_b   1.000
_cell.length_c   1.000
_cell.angle_alpha   90.00
_cell.angle_beta   90.00
_cell.angle_gamma   90.00
#
_symmetry.space_group_name_H-M   'P 1'
#
loop_
_entity.id
_entity.type
_entity.pdbx_description
1 polymer ?
#
loop_
_entity_poly.entity_id
_entity_poly.type
_entity_poly.pdbx_seq_one_letter_code
_entity_poly.pdbx_strand_id
1 'polypeptide(L)'
;MKIKNALLVNQEIGSNRKMFVAAIPVEELIDETKFIVDEWKKELKDAPEKNGYQRAASINRVNKISKYIRDEDPIFATSILVNCRDGITLNFNPEGENKNVGELIVSKYPLYIIDGQHRIAGFRNAIEKNMVNKEAVLKIELPVVLFSGLDKYNEAIQFHTLNTTQKKIPTDLSQRFLQTTAYHEDDYEKGKLAGKEWQIRALELIDQINDDPKNVWYGKIKLPNSSVERYTTISQNSFLTSLAPLYKSGSFSIVSENGDLDKKLEIFNIFWSTLKEMLPSAFANTKYSVIQKTTGVFALNSVLNSILLVDNNPGNLESLTRRTIARFNEHHGQATDFWKTRDSMGNKNDQGASQYGSMKGFGILARQIVSCIPKDK
;
A
#
# COMPACT_ATOMS: atom_id res chain seq x y z
N MET A 1 -9.83 -36.69 4.84
CA MET A 1 -10.18 -36.09 3.53
C MET A 1 -9.35 -36.81 2.49
N LYS A 2 -9.88 -37.02 1.29
CA LYS A 2 -9.13 -37.56 0.16
C LYS A 2 -8.87 -36.44 -0.83
N ILE A 3 -7.61 -36.23 -1.18
CA ILE A 3 -7.20 -35.19 -2.11
C ILE A 3 -6.64 -35.89 -3.35
N LYS A 4 -7.30 -35.73 -4.48
CA LYS A 4 -6.87 -36.33 -5.75
C LYS A 4 -5.78 -35.48 -6.40
N ASN A 5 -4.97 -36.09 -7.26
CA ASN A 5 -3.93 -35.43 -8.05
C ASN A 5 -2.93 -34.62 -7.20
N ALA A 6 -2.68 -35.05 -5.96
CA ALA A 6 -1.68 -34.43 -5.12
C ALA A 6 -0.29 -34.75 -5.67
N LEU A 7 0.56 -33.74 -5.79
CA LEU A 7 1.95 -33.86 -6.22
C LEU A 7 2.86 -33.92 -4.99
N LEU A 8 3.55 -35.04 -4.80
CA LEU A 8 4.67 -35.15 -3.88
C LEU A 8 5.86 -34.35 -4.42
N VAL A 9 6.34 -33.39 -3.64
CA VAL A 9 7.50 -32.57 -3.97
C VAL A 9 8.67 -32.99 -3.10
N ASN A 10 9.74 -33.45 -3.74
CA ASN A 10 10.97 -33.85 -3.07
C ASN A 10 11.86 -32.63 -2.83
N GLN A 11 12.16 -32.35 -1.56
CA GLN A 11 13.13 -31.33 -1.16
C GLN A 11 14.32 -32.07 -0.53
N GLU A 12 15.32 -32.43 -1.35
CA GLU A 12 16.45 -33.27 -0.94
C GLU A 12 17.40 -32.62 0.10
N ILE A 13 17.17 -31.35 0.44
CA ILE A 13 18.00 -30.60 1.38
C ILE A 13 17.31 -30.51 2.73
N GLY A 14 17.71 -31.39 3.65
CA GLY A 14 17.44 -31.28 5.09
C GLY A 14 16.04 -31.70 5.52
N SER A 15 15.98 -32.81 6.27
CA SER A 15 14.82 -33.46 6.91
C SER A 15 13.98 -34.40 6.03
N ASN A 16 13.53 -35.51 6.60
CA ASN A 16 12.69 -36.54 5.99
C ASN A 16 11.22 -36.08 5.79
N ARG A 17 11.02 -34.77 5.60
CA ARG A 17 9.71 -34.11 5.54
C ARG A 17 9.16 -34.25 4.13
N LYS A 18 7.91 -34.69 4.01
CA LYS A 18 7.19 -34.72 2.74
C LYS A 18 6.43 -33.42 2.57
N MET A 19 6.51 -32.89 1.36
CA MET A 19 5.73 -31.74 0.93
C MET A 19 4.81 -32.19 -0.20
N PHE A 20 3.55 -31.76 -0.16
CA PHE A 20 2.58 -32.03 -1.20
C PHE A 20 2.03 -30.72 -1.74
N VAL A 21 1.73 -30.69 -3.04
CA VAL A 21 0.98 -29.60 -3.68
C VAL A 21 -0.32 -30.18 -4.19
N ALA A 22 -1.45 -29.53 -3.91
CA ALA A 22 -2.75 -29.97 -4.37
C ALA A 22 -3.72 -28.81 -4.55
N ALA A 23 -4.77 -29.05 -5.32
CA ALA A 23 -5.95 -28.20 -5.39
C ALA A 23 -6.95 -28.67 -4.32
N ILE A 24 -7.40 -27.78 -3.44
CA ILE A 24 -8.40 -28.10 -2.41
C ILE A 24 -9.59 -27.14 -2.54
N PRO A 25 -10.84 -27.64 -2.60
CA PRO A 25 -12.02 -26.80 -2.62
C PRO A 25 -12.13 -25.88 -1.40
N VAL A 26 -12.66 -24.67 -1.61
CA VAL A 26 -12.96 -23.72 -0.53
C VAL A 26 -13.86 -24.36 0.53
N GLU A 27 -14.79 -25.22 0.13
CA GLU A 27 -15.66 -25.99 1.04
C GLU A 27 -14.87 -26.75 2.13
N GLU A 28 -13.80 -27.44 1.74
CA GLU A 28 -12.95 -28.16 2.68
C GLU A 28 -12.11 -27.18 3.53
N LEU A 29 -11.58 -26.12 2.92
CA LEU A 29 -10.65 -25.19 3.58
C LEU A 29 -11.31 -24.29 4.63
N ILE A 30 -12.60 -23.96 4.48
CA ILE A 30 -13.32 -23.12 5.44
C ILE A 30 -13.85 -23.90 6.64
N ASP A 31 -13.83 -25.24 6.59
CA ASP A 31 -14.26 -26.13 7.67
C ASP A 31 -13.26 -26.07 8.84
N GLU A 32 -13.66 -25.39 9.90
CA GLU A 32 -12.83 -25.18 11.11
C GLU A 32 -12.61 -26.46 11.92
N THR A 33 -13.33 -27.54 11.62
CA THR A 33 -13.03 -28.86 12.21
C THR A 33 -11.84 -29.54 11.52
N LYS A 34 -11.54 -29.15 10.28
CA LYS A 34 -10.46 -29.70 9.45
C LYS A 34 -9.25 -28.80 9.39
N PHE A 35 -9.43 -27.49 9.25
CA PHE A 35 -8.35 -26.51 9.10
C PHE A 35 -8.46 -25.42 10.17
N ILE A 36 -7.41 -25.25 10.97
CA ILE A 36 -7.37 -24.25 12.04
C ILE A 36 -6.15 -23.34 11.92
N VAL A 37 -6.27 -22.15 12.49
CA VAL A 37 -5.17 -21.21 12.70
C VAL A 37 -4.75 -21.31 14.16
N ASP A 38 -3.45 -21.50 14.43
CA ASP A 38 -2.93 -21.49 15.80
C ASP A 38 -2.70 -20.04 16.26
N GLU A 39 -3.80 -19.38 16.63
CA GLU A 39 -3.83 -17.97 17.04
C GLU A 39 -3.29 -17.77 18.47
N TRP A 40 -2.41 -16.79 18.63
CA TRP A 40 -1.92 -16.34 19.93
C TRP A 40 -3.03 -15.60 20.67
N LYS A 41 -3.32 -16.08 21.88
CA LYS A 41 -4.36 -15.61 22.78
C LYS A 41 -3.73 -14.99 24.01
N LYS A 42 -4.15 -13.77 24.36
CA LYS A 42 -3.59 -13.03 25.50
C LYS A 42 -3.82 -13.75 26.82
N GLU A 43 -4.94 -14.47 26.92
CA GLU A 43 -5.35 -15.21 28.11
C GLU A 43 -4.43 -16.41 28.39
N LEU A 44 -3.71 -16.88 27.37
CA LEU A 44 -2.78 -18.02 27.45
C LEU A 44 -1.31 -17.58 27.49
N LYS A 45 -1.02 -16.30 27.76
CA LYS A 45 0.36 -15.76 27.75
C LYS A 45 1.29 -16.48 28.73
N ASP A 46 0.74 -16.97 29.85
CA ASP A 46 1.48 -17.66 30.93
C ASP A 46 1.57 -19.19 30.70
N ALA A 47 1.01 -19.69 29.59
CA ALA A 47 1.05 -21.09 29.16
C ALA A 47 1.44 -21.18 27.66
N PRO A 48 2.68 -20.78 27.30
CA PRO A 48 3.13 -20.63 25.91
C PRO A 48 3.00 -21.92 25.07
N GLU A 49 3.11 -23.08 25.68
CA GLU A 49 2.93 -24.39 25.04
C GLU A 49 1.51 -24.59 24.51
N LYS A 50 0.50 -24.04 25.21
CA LYS A 50 -0.93 -24.10 24.84
C LYS A 50 -1.36 -22.95 23.93
N ASN A 51 -0.50 -21.95 23.75
CA ASN A 51 -0.83 -20.72 23.05
C ASN A 51 -0.41 -20.75 21.57
N GLY A 52 -1.16 -20.14 20.67
CA GLY A 52 -0.75 -20.06 19.27
C GLY A 52 0.39 -19.07 19.03
N TYR A 53 0.87 -18.98 17.78
CA TYR A 53 1.95 -18.06 17.38
C TYR A 53 1.49 -17.03 16.33
N GLN A 54 0.29 -17.20 15.77
CA GLN A 54 -0.24 -16.29 14.76
C GLN A 54 -1.07 -15.17 15.36
N ARG A 55 -1.09 -14.03 14.70
CA ARG A 55 -2.06 -12.96 15.02
C ARG A 55 -3.44 -13.30 14.47
N ALA A 56 -4.47 -12.77 15.11
CA ALA A 56 -5.82 -12.69 14.56
C ALA A 56 -5.83 -12.10 13.15
N ALA A 57 -6.74 -12.60 12.30
CA ALA A 57 -6.93 -12.07 10.97
C ALA A 57 -7.40 -10.60 11.03
N SER A 58 -6.77 -9.74 10.23
CA SER A 58 -7.16 -8.32 10.15
C SER A 58 -8.49 -8.18 9.43
N ILE A 59 -9.50 -7.62 10.11
CA ILE A 59 -10.84 -7.37 9.55
C ILE A 59 -10.79 -6.56 8.23
N ASN A 60 -9.87 -5.60 8.13
CA ASN A 60 -9.70 -4.79 6.93
C ASN A 60 -9.19 -5.62 5.74
N ARG A 61 -8.29 -6.58 5.98
CA ARG A 61 -7.81 -7.49 4.93
C ARG A 61 -8.87 -8.50 4.54
N VAL A 62 -9.58 -9.06 5.52
CA VAL A 62 -10.72 -9.96 5.30
C VAL A 62 -11.76 -9.27 4.41
N ASN A 63 -12.23 -8.08 4.79
CA ASN A 63 -13.21 -7.32 4.01
C ASN A 63 -12.73 -6.99 2.59
N LYS A 64 -11.43 -6.72 2.39
CA LYS A 64 -10.87 -6.50 1.05
C LYS A 64 -10.94 -7.76 0.19
N ILE A 65 -10.60 -8.93 0.76
CA ILE A 65 -10.69 -10.21 0.06
C ILE A 65 -12.16 -10.56 -0.21
N SER A 66 -13.05 -10.37 0.75
CA SER A 66 -14.50 -10.60 0.56
C SER A 66 -15.07 -9.80 -0.60
N LYS A 67 -14.59 -8.57 -0.80
CA LYS A 67 -14.95 -7.73 -1.95
C LYS A 67 -14.31 -8.24 -3.24
N TYR A 68 -13.01 -8.55 -3.22
CA TYR A 68 -12.27 -9.04 -4.38
C TYR A 68 -12.85 -10.32 -4.98
N ILE A 69 -13.42 -11.23 -4.18
CA ILE A 69 -14.10 -12.45 -4.68
C ILE A 69 -15.25 -12.11 -5.66
N ARG A 70 -15.80 -10.88 -5.60
CA ARG A 70 -16.89 -10.42 -6.47
C ARG A 70 -16.43 -9.72 -7.74
N ASP A 71 -15.13 -9.48 -7.89
CA ASP A 71 -14.61 -8.87 -9.11
C ASP A 71 -14.89 -9.80 -10.30
N GLU A 72 -14.86 -9.27 -11.54
CA GLU A 72 -15.27 -10.04 -12.73
C GLU A 72 -14.41 -11.30 -12.96
N ASP A 73 -13.13 -11.25 -12.59
CA ASP A 73 -12.18 -12.36 -12.74
C ASP A 73 -11.21 -12.44 -11.52
N PRO A 74 -11.67 -13.00 -10.38
CA PRO A 74 -10.86 -13.03 -9.17
C PRO A 74 -9.82 -14.16 -9.23
N ILE A 75 -8.54 -13.79 -9.32
CA ILE A 75 -7.43 -14.74 -9.37
C ILE A 75 -6.83 -14.98 -7.97
N PHE A 76 -6.75 -16.26 -7.55
CA PHE A 76 -6.13 -16.70 -6.29
C PHE A 76 -4.88 -17.54 -6.53
N ALA A 77 -3.85 -16.95 -7.14
CA ALA A 77 -2.67 -17.67 -7.61
C ALA A 77 -1.71 -18.15 -6.50
N THR A 78 -1.70 -17.51 -5.33
CA THR A 78 -0.79 -17.89 -4.24
C THR A 78 -1.32 -19.09 -3.48
N SER A 79 -0.45 -19.98 -3.00
CA SER A 79 -0.88 -21.18 -2.27
C SER A 79 -1.28 -20.89 -0.83
N ILE A 80 -2.26 -21.62 -0.29
CA ILE A 80 -2.45 -21.75 1.17
C ILE A 80 -1.40 -22.71 1.69
N LEU A 81 -0.71 -22.34 2.77
CA LEU A 81 0.30 -23.22 3.38
C LEU A 81 -0.31 -23.89 4.60
N VAL A 82 -0.23 -25.21 4.63
CA VAL A 82 -0.85 -26.03 5.67
C VAL A 82 0.17 -27.01 6.21
N ASN A 83 0.16 -27.21 7.51
CA ASN A 83 0.97 -28.19 8.20
C ASN A 83 0.10 -29.26 8.85
N CYS A 84 0.63 -30.46 8.82
CA CYS A 84 0.12 -31.63 9.50
C CYS A 84 1.09 -31.94 10.65
N ARG A 85 0.76 -31.59 11.89
CA ARG A 85 1.66 -31.76 13.05
C ARG A 85 1.95 -33.24 13.36
N ASP A 86 3.02 -33.47 14.12
CA ASP A 86 3.50 -34.80 14.50
C ASP A 86 2.39 -35.72 15.02
N GLY A 87 2.34 -36.94 14.49
CA GLY A 87 1.33 -37.95 14.83
C GLY A 87 0.11 -37.98 13.91
N ILE A 88 0.04 -37.15 12.87
CA ILE A 88 -0.93 -37.29 11.78
C ILE A 88 -0.21 -37.85 10.55
N THR A 89 -0.62 -39.03 10.10
CA THR A 89 -0.04 -39.67 8.92
C THR A 89 -0.77 -39.22 7.66
N LEU A 90 -0.02 -38.57 6.77
CA LEU A 90 -0.45 -38.35 5.39
C LEU A 90 -0.14 -39.61 4.58
N ASN A 91 -1.18 -40.35 4.20
CA ASN A 91 -1.03 -41.57 3.40
C ASN A 91 -1.12 -41.18 1.93
N PHE A 92 -0.02 -41.36 1.19
CA PHE A 92 0.06 -41.03 -0.23
C PHE A 92 0.05 -42.31 -1.06
N ASN A 93 -0.91 -42.41 -1.97
CA ASN A 93 -1.07 -43.52 -2.90
C ASN A 93 -0.74 -43.01 -4.30
N PRO A 94 0.45 -43.30 -4.85
CA PRO A 94 0.80 -42.90 -6.21
C PRO A 94 -0.16 -43.49 -7.24
N GLU A 95 -0.57 -42.68 -8.21
CA GLU A 95 -1.46 -43.08 -9.30
C GLU A 95 -0.82 -42.78 -10.66
N GLY A 96 -0.98 -43.68 -11.63
CA GLY A 96 -0.43 -43.53 -12.98
C GLY A 96 1.07 -43.80 -13.10
N GLU A 97 1.65 -43.32 -14.20
CA GLU A 97 3.07 -43.49 -14.55
C GLU A 97 3.99 -42.65 -13.66
N ASN A 98 3.58 -41.41 -13.35
CA ASN A 98 4.34 -40.51 -12.48
C ASN A 98 4.12 -40.87 -11.01
N LYS A 99 5.09 -41.54 -10.38
CA LYS A 99 5.03 -41.95 -8.97
C LYS A 99 4.99 -40.80 -7.96
N ASN A 100 5.13 -39.55 -8.40
CA ASN A 100 4.98 -38.38 -7.55
C ASN A 100 3.55 -37.79 -7.59
N VAL A 101 2.65 -38.26 -8.44
CA VAL A 101 1.25 -37.82 -8.47
C VAL A 101 0.36 -38.94 -7.94
N GLY A 102 -0.66 -38.59 -7.15
CA GLY A 102 -1.55 -39.60 -6.60
C GLY A 102 -2.63 -39.08 -5.65
N GLU A 103 -3.32 -40.00 -4.98
CA GLU A 103 -4.30 -39.69 -3.95
C GLU A 103 -3.60 -39.50 -2.60
N LEU A 104 -3.80 -38.34 -1.97
CA LEU A 104 -3.36 -38.05 -0.62
C LEU A 104 -4.53 -38.18 0.35
N ILE A 105 -4.40 -39.08 1.33
CA ILE A 105 -5.40 -39.33 2.36
C ILE A 105 -4.93 -38.68 3.67
N VAL A 106 -5.70 -37.68 4.11
CA VAL A 106 -5.56 -37.05 5.42
C VAL A 106 -6.39 -37.85 6.43
N SER A 107 -5.69 -38.54 7.34
CA SER A 107 -6.29 -39.49 8.29
C SER A 107 -6.76 -38.87 9.60
N LYS A 108 -6.16 -37.74 10.01
CA LYS A 108 -6.48 -37.06 11.28
C LYS A 108 -6.45 -35.55 11.10
N TYR A 109 -7.27 -34.89 11.91
CA TYR A 109 -7.48 -33.45 11.96
C TYR A 109 -7.20 -32.94 13.38
N PRO A 110 -7.00 -31.63 13.56
CA PRO A 110 -6.98 -30.59 12.53
C PRO A 110 -5.63 -30.48 11.80
N LEU A 111 -5.67 -29.92 10.60
CA LEU A 111 -4.52 -29.38 9.89
C LEU A 111 -4.35 -27.90 10.25
N TYR A 112 -3.11 -27.43 10.30
CA TYR A 112 -2.75 -26.10 10.77
C TYR A 112 -2.38 -25.18 9.61
N ILE A 113 -3.16 -24.12 9.38
CA ILE A 113 -2.87 -23.12 8.35
C ILE A 113 -1.67 -22.29 8.82
N ILE A 114 -0.54 -22.37 8.13
CA ILE A 114 0.65 -21.53 8.40
C ILE A 114 0.50 -20.16 7.73
N ASP A 115 0.07 -20.13 6.47
CA ASP A 115 -0.19 -18.91 5.71
C ASP A 115 -1.47 -19.02 4.88
N GLY A 116 -2.15 -17.90 4.68
CA GLY A 116 -3.42 -17.85 3.97
C GLY A 116 -4.65 -17.62 4.87
N GLN A 117 -4.48 -17.43 6.18
CA GLN A 117 -5.60 -17.22 7.11
C GLN A 117 -6.59 -16.12 6.68
N HIS A 118 -6.09 -15.00 6.13
CA HIS A 118 -6.96 -13.90 5.65
C HIS A 118 -7.79 -14.29 4.42
N ARG A 119 -7.26 -15.20 3.57
CA ARG A 119 -7.96 -15.68 2.37
C ARG A 119 -9.11 -16.60 2.75
N ILE A 120 -8.85 -17.58 3.61
CA ILE A 120 -9.88 -18.47 4.14
C ILE A 120 -10.96 -17.67 4.88
N ALA A 121 -10.56 -16.74 5.75
CA ALA A 121 -11.50 -15.85 6.43
C ALA A 121 -12.28 -14.94 5.47
N GLY A 122 -11.68 -14.51 4.35
CA GLY A 122 -12.35 -13.71 3.32
C GLY A 122 -13.45 -14.48 2.59
N PHE A 123 -13.18 -15.72 2.18
CA PHE A 123 -14.19 -16.62 1.61
C PHE A 123 -15.34 -16.87 2.58
N ARG A 124 -15.01 -17.21 3.83
CA ARG A 124 -16.01 -17.41 4.88
C ARG A 124 -16.87 -16.16 5.07
N ASN A 125 -16.24 -14.99 5.19
CA ASN A 125 -16.95 -13.74 5.41
C ASN A 125 -17.83 -13.33 4.21
N ALA A 126 -17.41 -13.60 2.98
CA ALA A 126 -18.21 -13.36 1.80
C ALA A 126 -19.46 -14.23 1.77
N ILE A 127 -19.34 -15.51 2.15
CA ILE A 127 -20.46 -16.45 2.25
C ILE A 127 -21.42 -16.03 3.38
N GLU A 128 -20.90 -15.78 4.59
CA GLU A 128 -21.71 -15.40 5.76
C GLU A 128 -22.51 -14.11 5.54
N LYS A 129 -21.94 -13.15 4.82
CA LYS A 129 -22.60 -11.88 4.48
C LYS A 129 -23.46 -11.96 3.23
N ASN A 130 -23.67 -13.15 2.65
CA ASN A 130 -24.40 -13.35 1.40
C ASN A 130 -23.92 -12.42 0.26
N MET A 131 -22.61 -12.19 0.19
CA MET A 131 -22.01 -11.29 -0.80
C MET A 131 -21.80 -11.96 -2.16
N VAL A 132 -21.90 -13.28 -2.22
CA VAL A 132 -21.51 -14.14 -3.34
C VAL A 132 -22.48 -15.31 -3.48
N ASN A 133 -22.51 -15.94 -4.66
CA ASN A 133 -23.17 -17.24 -4.81
C ASN A 133 -22.37 -18.31 -4.02
N LYS A 134 -22.93 -18.77 -2.89
CA LYS A 134 -22.30 -19.74 -1.99
C LYS A 134 -21.89 -21.02 -2.73
N GLU A 135 -22.78 -21.59 -3.54
CA GLU A 135 -22.53 -22.86 -4.23
C GLU A 135 -21.41 -22.76 -5.26
N ALA A 136 -21.32 -21.63 -5.97
CA ALA A 136 -20.25 -21.37 -6.91
C ALA A 136 -18.90 -21.22 -6.18
N VAL A 137 -18.89 -20.45 -5.08
CA VAL A 137 -17.66 -20.17 -4.32
C VAL A 137 -17.11 -21.40 -3.61
N LEU A 138 -17.97 -22.27 -3.06
CA LEU A 138 -17.53 -23.49 -2.36
C LEU A 138 -16.74 -24.45 -3.26
N LYS A 139 -17.03 -24.44 -4.57
CA LYS A 139 -16.37 -25.28 -5.59
C LYS A 139 -15.04 -24.70 -6.09
N ILE A 140 -14.71 -23.46 -5.76
CA ILE A 140 -13.43 -22.86 -6.15
C ILE A 140 -12.31 -23.67 -5.49
N GLU A 141 -11.35 -24.13 -6.28
CA GLU A 141 -10.16 -24.80 -5.77
C GLU A 141 -9.04 -23.79 -5.56
N LEU A 142 -8.39 -23.86 -4.40
CA LEU A 142 -7.20 -23.06 -4.11
C LEU A 142 -5.96 -23.95 -4.19
N PRO A 143 -4.83 -23.45 -4.71
CA PRO A 143 -3.56 -24.14 -4.58
C PRO A 143 -3.19 -24.24 -3.09
N VAL A 144 -2.81 -25.42 -2.64
CA VAL A 144 -2.41 -25.70 -1.25
C VAL A 144 -1.09 -26.44 -1.25
N VAL A 145 -0.17 -26.00 -0.40
CA VAL A 145 1.03 -26.75 -0.06
C VAL A 145 0.84 -27.34 1.33
N LEU A 146 1.00 -28.66 1.43
CA LEU A 146 0.85 -29.41 2.68
C LEU A 146 2.20 -29.97 3.12
N PHE A 147 2.61 -29.64 4.34
CA PHE A 147 3.78 -30.22 4.99
C PHE A 147 3.39 -31.38 5.90
N SER A 148 4.17 -32.46 5.88
CA SER A 148 4.06 -33.55 6.86
C SER A 148 5.03 -33.33 8.02
N GLY A 149 4.52 -33.29 9.25
CA GLY A 149 5.31 -33.40 10.48
C GLY A 149 6.22 -32.22 10.76
N LEU A 150 5.78 -30.97 10.53
CA LEU A 150 6.43 -29.86 11.20
C LEU A 150 5.92 -29.81 12.65
N ASP A 151 6.84 -29.82 13.61
CA ASP A 151 6.51 -29.41 14.96
C ASP A 151 6.07 -27.93 14.98
N LYS A 152 5.42 -27.54 16.08
CA LYS A 152 4.89 -26.18 16.26
C LYS A 152 5.97 -25.09 16.16
N TYR A 153 7.21 -25.39 16.55
CA TYR A 153 8.31 -24.43 16.54
C TYR A 153 8.77 -24.16 15.10
N ASN A 154 8.99 -25.20 14.31
CA ASN A 154 9.31 -25.12 12.88
C ASN A 154 8.17 -24.46 12.09
N GLU A 155 6.91 -24.74 12.45
CA GLU A 155 5.73 -24.07 11.90
C GLU A 155 5.78 -22.55 12.12
N ALA A 156 6.11 -22.12 13.36
CA ALA A 156 6.25 -20.72 13.72
C ALA A 156 7.42 -20.02 13.00
N ILE A 157 8.56 -20.72 12.82
CA ILE A 157 9.69 -20.21 12.02
C ILE A 157 9.30 -20.01 10.56
N GLN A 158 8.57 -20.96 9.97
CA GLN A 158 8.09 -20.83 8.59
C GLN A 158 7.14 -19.63 8.45
N PHE A 159 6.17 -19.50 9.36
CA PHE A 159 5.29 -18.34 9.42
C PHE A 159 6.06 -17.02 9.49
N HIS A 160 7.05 -16.94 10.38
CA HIS A 160 7.88 -15.75 10.54
C HIS A 160 8.67 -15.44 9.27
N THR A 161 9.39 -16.43 8.75
CA THR A 161 10.23 -16.29 7.54
C THR A 161 9.41 -15.79 6.35
N LEU A 162 8.24 -16.37 6.09
CA LEU A 162 7.39 -15.97 4.97
C LEU A 162 6.89 -14.53 5.10
N ASN A 163 6.52 -14.11 6.32
CA ASN A 163 5.99 -12.77 6.56
C ASN A 163 7.09 -11.68 6.58
N THR A 164 8.36 -12.04 6.80
CA THR A 164 9.47 -11.07 6.86
C THR A 164 10.33 -11.02 5.60
N THR A 165 10.52 -12.14 4.91
CA THR A 165 11.40 -12.23 3.73
C THR A 165 10.72 -11.80 2.43
N GLN A 166 9.39 -11.95 2.33
CA GLN A 166 8.64 -11.47 1.16
C GLN A 166 8.68 -9.95 1.11
N LYS A 167 9.52 -9.41 0.22
CA LYS A 167 9.51 -7.98 -0.09
C LYS A 167 8.22 -7.64 -0.81
N LYS A 168 7.50 -6.64 -0.31
CA LYS A 168 6.38 -6.05 -1.06
C LYS A 168 6.93 -5.54 -2.38
N ILE A 169 6.24 -5.86 -3.48
CA ILE A 169 6.50 -5.24 -4.76
C ILE A 169 6.40 -3.71 -4.56
N PRO A 170 7.45 -2.95 -4.93
CA PRO A 170 7.41 -1.50 -4.85
C PRO A 170 6.20 -0.96 -5.61
N THR A 171 5.35 -0.19 -4.89
CA THR A 171 4.06 0.29 -5.42
C THR A 171 4.24 1.25 -6.61
N ASP A 172 5.37 1.92 -6.65
CA ASP A 172 5.79 2.88 -7.65
C ASP A 172 6.07 2.23 -9.02
N LEU A 173 6.63 1.02 -9.06
CA LEU A 173 6.79 0.26 -10.30
C LEU A 173 5.45 -0.19 -10.89
N SER A 174 4.54 -0.71 -10.05
CA SER A 174 3.19 -1.08 -10.49
C SER A 174 2.39 0.13 -10.99
N GLN A 175 2.60 1.31 -10.39
CA GLN A 175 2.01 2.57 -10.86
C GLN A 175 2.50 2.92 -12.27
N ARG A 176 3.80 2.78 -12.56
CA ARG A 176 4.36 3.03 -13.89
C ARG A 176 3.86 2.04 -14.94
N PHE A 177 3.72 0.77 -14.58
CA PHE A 177 3.11 -0.22 -15.47
C PHE A 177 1.68 0.18 -15.86
N LEU A 178 0.87 0.63 -14.89
CA LEU A 178 -0.50 1.11 -15.17
C LEU A 178 -0.52 2.37 -16.04
N GLN A 179 0.41 3.30 -15.83
CA GLN A 179 0.53 4.50 -16.67
C GLN A 179 0.91 4.15 -18.11
N THR A 180 1.88 3.25 -18.30
CA THR A 180 2.38 2.86 -19.64
C THR A 180 1.41 1.96 -20.40
N THR A 181 0.55 1.20 -19.73
CA THR A 181 -0.49 0.38 -20.37
C THR A 181 -1.77 1.17 -20.66
N ALA A 182 -2.04 2.24 -19.91
CA ALA A 182 -3.17 3.14 -20.14
C ALA A 182 -3.13 3.90 -21.49
N TYR A 183 -2.06 3.78 -22.27
CA TYR A 183 -2.02 4.28 -23.66
C TYR A 183 -2.82 3.39 -24.63
N HIS A 184 -3.29 2.21 -24.19
CA HIS A 184 -4.27 1.40 -24.91
C HIS A 184 -5.68 1.70 -24.38
N GLU A 185 -6.64 2.02 -25.27
CA GLU A 185 -8.01 2.43 -24.89
C GLU A 185 -8.71 1.41 -23.95
N ASP A 186 -8.54 0.12 -24.22
CA ASP A 186 -9.14 -0.95 -23.39
C ASP A 186 -8.58 -0.98 -21.95
N ASP A 187 -7.31 -0.65 -21.77
CA ASP A 187 -6.66 -0.67 -20.46
C ASP A 187 -6.83 0.65 -19.71
N TYR A 188 -7.00 1.77 -20.43
CA TYR A 188 -7.42 3.05 -19.86
C TYR A 188 -8.80 2.92 -19.20
N GLU A 189 -9.78 2.36 -19.90
CA GLU A 189 -11.13 2.15 -19.36
C GLU A 189 -11.13 1.17 -18.18
N LYS A 190 -10.30 0.12 -18.18
CA LYS A 190 -10.09 -0.73 -16.98
C LYS A 190 -9.50 0.05 -15.81
N GLY A 191 -8.52 0.92 -16.05
CA GLY A 191 -7.92 1.77 -15.02
C GLY A 191 -8.91 2.75 -14.38
N LYS A 192 -9.84 3.27 -15.19
CA LYS A 192 -10.96 4.12 -14.78
C LYS A 192 -11.98 3.35 -13.94
N LEU A 193 -12.37 2.14 -14.35
CA LEU A 193 -13.22 1.23 -13.57
C LEU A 193 -12.59 0.87 -12.21
N ALA A 194 -11.26 0.77 -12.15
CA ALA A 194 -10.51 0.53 -10.92
C ALA A 194 -10.27 1.78 -10.04
N GLY A 195 -10.76 2.96 -10.44
CA GLY A 195 -10.59 4.21 -9.70
C GLY A 195 -9.15 4.76 -9.66
N LYS A 196 -8.31 4.36 -10.63
CA LYS A 196 -6.88 4.72 -10.72
C LYS A 196 -6.57 5.78 -11.79
N GLU A 197 -7.57 6.28 -12.51
CA GLU A 197 -7.43 7.32 -13.54
C GLU A 197 -6.62 8.54 -13.06
N TRP A 198 -6.92 9.04 -11.86
CA TRP A 198 -6.20 10.18 -11.30
C TRP A 198 -4.70 9.90 -11.09
N GLN A 199 -4.32 8.64 -10.83
CA GLN A 199 -2.92 8.26 -10.65
C GLN A 199 -2.17 8.33 -11.97
N ILE A 200 -2.78 7.89 -13.07
CA ILE A 200 -2.20 7.96 -14.41
C ILE A 200 -1.90 9.42 -14.77
N ARG A 201 -2.91 10.29 -14.66
CA ARG A 201 -2.76 11.74 -14.93
C ARG A 201 -1.76 12.43 -14.01
N ALA A 202 -1.76 12.07 -12.72
CA ALA A 202 -0.82 12.65 -11.77
C ALA A 202 0.63 12.20 -12.01
N LEU A 203 0.86 11.01 -12.58
CA LEU A 203 2.19 10.55 -12.97
C LEU A 203 2.72 11.32 -14.17
N GLU A 204 1.88 11.64 -15.16
CA GLU A 204 2.26 12.51 -16.30
C GLU A 204 2.70 13.90 -15.82
N LEU A 205 1.95 14.47 -14.86
CA LEU A 205 2.32 15.73 -14.21
C LEU A 205 3.66 15.63 -13.46
N ILE A 206 3.90 14.51 -12.76
CA ILE A 206 5.18 14.27 -12.07
C ILE A 206 6.34 14.24 -13.05
N ASP A 207 6.16 13.61 -14.21
CA ASP A 207 7.21 13.52 -15.24
C ASP A 207 7.59 14.91 -15.75
N GLN A 208 6.61 15.73 -16.16
CA GLN A 208 6.84 17.12 -16.60
C GLN A 208 7.52 17.97 -15.53
N ILE A 209 7.09 17.84 -14.26
CA ILE A 209 7.67 18.59 -13.13
C ILE A 209 9.11 18.17 -12.84
N ASN A 210 9.42 16.89 -12.98
CA ASN A 210 10.73 16.34 -12.63
C ASN A 210 11.75 16.55 -13.75
N ASP A 211 11.30 16.67 -15.00
CA ASP A 211 12.16 16.77 -16.19
C ASP A 211 12.41 18.21 -16.66
N ASP A 212 11.61 19.20 -16.21
CA ASP A 212 11.82 20.61 -16.55
C ASP A 212 12.89 21.28 -15.66
N PRO A 213 14.05 21.72 -16.20
CA PRO A 213 15.12 22.38 -15.44
C PRO A 213 14.71 23.69 -14.75
N LYS A 214 13.63 24.34 -15.21
CA LYS A 214 13.10 25.56 -14.60
C LYS A 214 12.20 25.25 -13.40
N ASN A 215 11.77 24.00 -13.25
CA ASN A 215 10.88 23.60 -12.17
C ASN A 215 11.59 23.59 -10.82
N VAL A 216 10.87 23.99 -9.76
CA VAL A 216 11.35 23.92 -8.37
C VAL A 216 11.66 22.48 -7.93
N TRP A 217 11.07 21.50 -8.60
CA TRP A 217 11.17 20.07 -8.32
C TRP A 217 12.07 19.29 -9.28
N TYR A 218 12.74 19.95 -10.22
CA TYR A 218 13.64 19.31 -11.19
C TYR A 218 14.63 18.34 -10.53
N GLY A 219 14.60 17.07 -10.95
CA GLY A 219 15.45 16.00 -10.45
C GLY A 219 15.31 15.67 -8.96
N LYS A 220 14.27 16.16 -8.27
CA LYS A 220 14.09 15.93 -6.82
C LYS A 220 13.20 14.73 -6.50
N ILE A 221 12.42 14.26 -7.47
CA ILE A 221 11.48 13.14 -7.30
C ILE A 221 12.19 11.86 -7.74
N LYS A 222 12.41 10.94 -6.81
CA LYS A 222 13.02 9.64 -7.11
C LYS A 222 12.01 8.73 -7.81
N LEU A 223 12.33 8.35 -9.05
CA LEU A 223 11.56 7.41 -9.85
C LEU A 223 11.89 5.93 -9.51
N PRO A 224 11.00 4.98 -9.82
CA PRO A 224 11.26 3.56 -9.65
C PRO A 224 12.55 3.13 -10.36
N ASN A 225 13.31 2.25 -9.73
CA ASN A 225 14.57 1.71 -10.28
C ASN A 225 15.63 2.75 -10.68
N SER A 226 15.49 4.03 -10.30
CA SER A 226 16.55 5.02 -10.48
C SER A 226 17.54 4.98 -9.32
N SER A 227 18.81 5.28 -9.60
CA SER A 227 19.78 5.55 -8.55
C SER A 227 19.35 6.77 -7.73
N VAL A 228 19.70 6.79 -6.44
CA VAL A 228 19.47 7.96 -5.59
C VAL A 228 20.46 9.02 -6.01
N GLU A 229 20.04 10.01 -6.78
CA GLU A 229 20.90 11.16 -7.07
C GLU A 229 21.06 12.04 -5.81
N ARG A 230 22.17 12.79 -5.75
CA ARG A 230 22.57 13.63 -4.60
C ARG A 230 21.50 14.60 -4.14
N TYR A 231 20.58 14.99 -5.02
CA TYR A 231 19.57 16.02 -4.79
C TYR A 231 18.13 15.48 -4.68
N THR A 232 17.94 14.16 -4.76
CA THR A 232 16.60 13.55 -4.57
C THR A 232 16.12 13.76 -3.14
N THR A 233 14.86 14.16 -2.97
CA THR A 233 14.30 14.53 -1.67
C THR A 233 13.07 13.74 -1.27
N ILE A 234 12.37 13.14 -2.24
CA ILE A 234 11.10 12.43 -2.04
C ILE A 234 10.94 11.33 -3.08
N SER A 235 10.25 10.23 -2.72
CA SER A 235 9.90 9.18 -3.68
C SER A 235 8.68 9.56 -4.52
N GLN A 236 8.60 9.05 -5.75
CA GLN A 236 7.41 9.18 -6.61
C GLN A 236 6.13 8.80 -5.88
N ASN A 237 6.11 7.66 -5.17
CA ASN A 237 4.89 7.23 -4.47
C ASN A 237 4.43 8.24 -3.41
N SER A 238 5.37 8.84 -2.67
CA SER A 238 5.04 9.87 -1.67
C SER A 238 4.53 11.14 -2.36
N PHE A 239 5.18 11.57 -3.44
CA PHE A 239 4.77 12.75 -4.20
C PHE A 239 3.39 12.55 -4.85
N LEU A 240 3.16 11.43 -5.53
CA LEU A 240 1.86 11.04 -6.11
C LEU A 240 0.75 11.06 -5.06
N THR A 241 1.00 10.48 -3.89
CA THR A 241 0.02 10.46 -2.79
C THR A 241 -0.32 11.87 -2.31
N SER A 242 0.65 12.78 -2.29
CA SER A 242 0.43 14.18 -1.90
C SER A 242 -0.44 14.97 -2.90
N LEU A 243 -0.51 14.54 -4.16
CA LEU A 243 -1.36 15.15 -5.20
C LEU A 243 -2.82 14.67 -5.10
N ALA A 244 -3.09 13.61 -4.35
CA ALA A 244 -4.44 13.03 -4.26
C ALA A 244 -5.53 14.06 -3.89
N PRO A 245 -5.34 15.02 -2.96
CA PRO A 245 -6.33 16.05 -2.70
C PRO A 245 -6.69 16.84 -3.96
N LEU A 246 -5.69 17.31 -4.72
CA LEU A 246 -5.90 18.16 -5.92
C LEU A 246 -6.72 17.47 -7.01
N TYR A 247 -6.51 16.16 -7.19
CA TYR A 247 -7.23 15.36 -8.19
C TYR A 247 -8.57 14.83 -7.69
N LYS A 248 -8.68 14.42 -6.42
CA LYS A 248 -9.88 13.77 -5.89
C LYS A 248 -10.92 14.74 -5.33
N SER A 249 -10.50 15.91 -4.86
CA SER A 249 -11.41 16.95 -4.36
C SER A 249 -12.13 17.70 -5.50
N GLY A 250 -11.64 17.54 -6.73
CA GLY A 250 -12.09 18.28 -7.89
C GLY A 250 -11.39 19.63 -8.10
N SER A 251 -10.46 20.07 -7.23
CA SER A 251 -9.78 21.37 -7.41
C SER A 251 -9.16 21.53 -8.80
N PHE A 252 -8.44 20.53 -9.32
CA PHE A 252 -7.94 20.57 -10.69
C PHE A 252 -9.05 20.52 -11.74
N SER A 253 -10.12 19.78 -11.52
CA SER A 253 -11.27 19.73 -12.44
C SER A 253 -12.09 21.02 -12.46
N ILE A 254 -12.02 21.85 -11.41
CA ILE A 254 -12.70 23.14 -11.33
C ILE A 254 -11.95 24.21 -12.14
N VAL A 255 -10.62 24.16 -12.13
CA VAL A 255 -9.74 25.20 -12.70
C VAL A 255 -9.18 24.84 -14.08
N SER A 256 -9.37 23.60 -14.52
CA SER A 256 -8.93 23.07 -15.81
C SER A 256 -9.86 21.95 -16.25
N GLU A 257 -10.07 21.78 -17.55
CA GLU A 257 -10.82 20.63 -18.06
C GLU A 257 -10.14 19.30 -17.67
N ASN A 258 -10.93 18.24 -17.55
CA ASN A 258 -10.42 16.92 -17.20
C ASN A 258 -9.49 16.40 -18.30
N GLY A 259 -8.18 16.58 -18.08
CA GLY A 259 -7.15 16.09 -19.00
C GLY A 259 -6.18 17.18 -19.46
N ASP A 260 -6.48 18.45 -19.19
CA ASP A 260 -5.56 19.55 -19.47
C ASP A 260 -4.36 19.48 -18.51
N LEU A 261 -3.27 18.90 -19.00
CA LEU A 261 -2.03 18.72 -18.26
C LEU A 261 -1.27 20.04 -18.15
N ASP A 262 -1.27 20.83 -19.22
CA ASP A 262 -0.52 22.09 -19.31
C ASP A 262 -1.03 23.10 -18.28
N LYS A 263 -2.36 23.23 -18.14
CA LYS A 263 -2.94 24.13 -17.13
C LYS A 263 -2.65 23.68 -15.70
N LYS A 264 -2.67 22.38 -15.43
CA LYS A 264 -2.32 21.83 -14.11
C LYS A 264 -0.85 22.05 -13.78
N LEU A 265 0.02 21.90 -14.77
CA LEU A 265 1.45 22.19 -14.66
C LEU A 265 1.68 23.69 -14.39
N GLU A 266 1.00 24.57 -15.11
CA GLU A 266 1.05 26.02 -14.90
C GLU A 266 0.66 26.39 -13.47
N ILE A 267 -0.49 25.90 -12.98
CA ILE A 267 -0.99 26.13 -11.62
C ILE A 267 0.00 25.63 -10.57
N PHE A 268 0.52 24.41 -10.76
CA PHE A 268 1.50 23.82 -9.85
C PHE A 268 2.78 24.67 -9.81
N ASN A 269 3.25 25.13 -10.97
CA ASN A 269 4.46 25.94 -11.10
C ASN A 269 4.29 27.31 -10.45
N ILE A 270 3.18 28.01 -10.70
CA ILE A 270 2.88 29.30 -10.07
C ILE A 270 2.93 29.18 -8.54
N PHE A 271 2.28 28.15 -7.98
CA PHE A 271 2.26 27.96 -6.54
C PHE A 271 3.65 27.71 -5.96
N TRP A 272 4.39 26.73 -6.51
CA TRP A 272 5.70 26.36 -5.97
C TRP A 272 6.80 27.39 -6.24
N SER A 273 6.75 28.12 -7.36
CA SER A 273 7.66 29.25 -7.63
C SER A 273 7.41 30.38 -6.65
N THR A 274 6.14 30.74 -6.40
CA THR A 274 5.76 31.75 -5.40
C THR A 274 6.29 31.39 -4.02
N LEU A 275 6.15 30.12 -3.60
CA LEU A 275 6.71 29.65 -2.34
C LEU A 275 8.24 29.78 -2.30
N LYS A 276 8.93 29.43 -3.39
CA LYS A 276 10.39 29.55 -3.49
C LYS A 276 10.86 30.99 -3.36
N GLU A 277 10.15 31.93 -3.97
CA GLU A 277 10.44 33.36 -3.87
C GLU A 277 10.22 33.92 -2.46
N MET A 278 9.14 33.49 -1.79
CA MET A 278 8.83 33.95 -0.45
C MET A 278 9.69 33.32 0.64
N LEU A 279 10.16 32.09 0.44
CA LEU A 279 10.87 31.30 1.43
C LEU A 279 12.24 30.81 0.91
N PRO A 280 13.10 31.69 0.35
CA PRO A 280 14.27 31.26 -0.42
C PRO A 280 15.24 30.39 0.39
N SER A 281 15.43 30.67 1.68
CA SER A 281 16.29 29.88 2.56
C SER A 281 15.78 28.45 2.77
N ALA A 282 14.46 28.23 2.73
CA ALA A 282 13.86 26.91 2.87
C ALA A 282 14.10 26.03 1.63
N PHE A 283 14.29 26.64 0.46
CA PHE A 283 14.58 25.95 -0.80
C PHE A 283 16.07 25.86 -1.13
N ALA A 284 16.92 26.66 -0.47
CA ALA A 284 18.36 26.71 -0.75
C ALA A 284 19.09 25.39 -0.51
N ASN A 285 18.74 24.66 0.56
CA ASN A 285 19.35 23.37 0.86
C ASN A 285 18.34 22.35 1.40
N THR A 286 17.99 21.39 0.55
CA THR A 286 17.02 20.34 0.85
C THR A 286 17.48 19.40 1.97
N LYS A 287 18.78 19.32 2.28
CA LYS A 287 19.28 18.55 3.43
C LYS A 287 18.77 19.13 4.74
N TYR A 288 18.81 20.45 4.87
CA TYR A 288 18.52 21.19 6.11
C TYR A 288 17.10 21.73 6.19
N SER A 289 16.25 21.41 5.23
CA SER A 289 14.86 21.85 5.16
C SER A 289 13.91 20.68 4.94
N VAL A 290 12.67 20.79 5.43
CA VAL A 290 11.61 19.81 5.19
C VAL A 290 10.58 20.25 4.14
N ILE A 291 10.72 21.45 3.58
CA ILE A 291 9.74 22.02 2.63
C ILE A 291 9.62 21.19 1.34
N GLN A 292 10.73 20.65 0.84
CA GLN A 292 10.76 19.75 -0.31
C GLN A 292 10.85 18.26 0.07
N LYS A 293 10.48 17.91 1.31
CA LYS A 293 10.36 16.53 1.80
C LYS A 293 8.89 16.19 2.04
N THR A 294 8.59 14.94 2.40
CA THR A 294 7.23 14.44 2.63
C THR A 294 6.37 15.40 3.46
N THR A 295 6.91 15.97 4.54
CA THR A 295 6.18 16.94 5.37
C THR A 295 5.71 18.17 4.60
N GLY A 296 6.62 18.85 3.90
CA GLY A 296 6.27 20.07 3.18
C GLY A 296 5.38 19.80 1.98
N VAL A 297 5.67 18.77 1.18
CA VAL A 297 4.86 18.46 -0.01
C VAL A 297 3.41 18.14 0.35
N PHE A 298 3.19 17.27 1.34
CA PHE A 298 1.83 16.91 1.75
C PHE A 298 1.06 18.11 2.32
N ALA A 299 1.71 18.93 3.15
CA ALA A 299 1.07 20.10 3.72
C ALA A 299 0.76 21.16 2.65
N LEU A 300 1.73 21.51 1.82
CA LEU A 300 1.63 22.60 0.85
C LEU A 300 0.75 22.24 -0.36
N ASN A 301 0.76 20.99 -0.84
CA ASN A 301 -0.22 20.57 -1.87
C ASN A 301 -1.65 20.57 -1.34
N SER A 302 -1.85 20.31 -0.03
CA SER A 302 -3.17 20.49 0.61
C SER A 302 -3.55 21.96 0.72
N VAL A 303 -2.59 22.85 0.95
CA VAL A 303 -2.82 24.32 0.94
C VAL A 303 -3.19 24.80 -0.46
N LEU A 304 -2.47 24.38 -1.50
CA LEU A 304 -2.83 24.68 -2.90
C LEU A 304 -4.26 24.25 -3.20
N ASN A 305 -4.63 23.02 -2.82
CA ASN A 305 -5.99 22.52 -2.96
C ASN A 305 -7.01 23.44 -2.30
N SER A 306 -6.76 23.86 -1.05
CA SER A 306 -7.66 24.77 -0.34
C SER A 306 -7.74 26.16 -0.98
N ILE A 307 -6.64 26.72 -1.50
CA ILE A 307 -6.67 28.00 -2.22
C ILE A 307 -7.54 27.89 -3.46
N LEU A 308 -7.36 26.84 -4.28
CA LEU A 308 -8.15 26.64 -5.51
C LEU A 308 -9.65 26.39 -5.24
N LEU A 309 -10.01 25.89 -4.05
CA LEU A 309 -11.41 25.75 -3.64
C LEU A 309 -12.02 27.07 -3.16
N VAL A 310 -11.21 28.01 -2.66
CA VAL A 310 -11.66 29.35 -2.24
C VAL A 310 -11.78 30.28 -3.44
N ASP A 311 -10.80 30.23 -4.35
CA ASP A 311 -10.77 31.00 -5.59
C ASP A 311 -10.25 30.11 -6.73
N ASN A 312 -11.13 29.86 -7.70
CA ASN A 312 -10.82 29.02 -8.85
C ASN A 312 -10.25 29.81 -10.04
N ASN A 313 -10.00 31.11 -9.91
CA ASN A 313 -9.32 31.89 -10.94
C ASN A 313 -7.80 31.74 -10.79
N PRO A 314 -7.10 31.06 -11.73
CA PRO A 314 -5.65 30.88 -11.65
C PRO A 314 -4.86 32.19 -11.61
N GLY A 315 -5.41 33.29 -12.16
CA GLY A 315 -4.78 34.61 -12.13
C GLY A 315 -4.60 35.19 -10.72
N ASN A 316 -5.42 34.73 -9.75
CA ASN A 316 -5.34 35.17 -8.35
C ASN A 316 -4.44 34.28 -7.49
N LEU A 317 -3.98 33.13 -8.02
CA LEU A 317 -3.28 32.10 -7.25
C LEU A 317 -1.99 32.63 -6.61
N GLU A 318 -1.19 33.38 -7.34
CA GLU A 318 0.04 33.97 -6.82
C GLU A 318 -0.26 34.92 -5.66
N SER A 319 -1.17 35.88 -5.85
CA SER A 319 -1.55 36.87 -4.83
C SER A 319 -2.12 36.20 -3.58
N LEU A 320 -3.01 35.21 -3.73
CA LEU A 320 -3.57 34.47 -2.61
C LEU A 320 -2.52 33.65 -1.86
N THR A 321 -1.59 33.01 -2.59
CA THR A 321 -0.46 32.28 -2.00
C THR A 321 0.40 33.24 -1.18
N ARG A 322 0.73 34.41 -1.74
CA ARG A 322 1.52 35.44 -1.05
C ARG A 322 0.85 35.92 0.23
N ARG A 323 -0.45 36.26 0.17
CA ARG A 323 -1.21 36.70 1.35
C ARG A 323 -1.31 35.60 2.42
N THR A 324 -1.54 34.35 2.00
CA THR A 324 -1.69 33.20 2.90
C THR A 324 -0.38 32.95 3.67
N ILE A 325 0.74 32.92 2.97
CA ILE A 325 2.05 32.69 3.59
C ILE A 325 2.48 33.88 4.43
N ALA A 326 2.22 35.13 4.01
CA ALA A 326 2.52 36.31 4.81
C ALA A 326 1.79 36.27 6.17
N ARG A 327 0.48 36.00 6.18
CA ARG A 327 -0.32 35.82 7.41
C ARG A 327 0.19 34.66 8.27
N PHE A 328 0.55 33.54 7.65
CA PHE A 328 1.12 32.41 8.39
C PHE A 328 2.42 32.80 9.09
N ASN A 329 3.29 33.57 8.43
CA ASN A 329 4.57 34.03 8.98
C ASN A 329 4.40 35.02 10.13
N GLU A 330 3.41 35.92 10.06
CA GLU A 330 3.08 36.86 11.14
C GLU A 330 2.72 36.12 12.44
N HIS A 331 2.00 35.00 12.34
CA HIS A 331 1.56 34.22 13.50
C HIS A 331 2.62 33.28 14.08
N HIS A 332 3.66 32.90 13.33
CA HIS A 332 4.58 31.81 13.71
C HIS A 332 6.05 32.23 13.83
N GLY A 333 6.36 33.54 13.75
CA GLY A 333 7.75 34.01 13.64
C GLY A 333 8.35 33.62 12.29
N GLN A 334 9.47 34.23 11.89
CA GLN A 334 10.02 34.12 10.53
C GLN A 334 10.00 32.67 9.98
N ALA A 335 9.15 32.40 8.99
CA ALA A 335 8.93 31.05 8.48
C ALA A 335 10.14 30.42 7.78
N THR A 336 11.17 31.21 7.52
CA THR A 336 12.47 30.74 7.03
C THR A 336 13.10 29.70 7.97
N ASP A 337 12.97 29.88 9.29
CA ASP A 337 13.47 28.93 10.29
C ASP A 337 12.47 27.81 10.58
N PHE A 338 11.17 28.06 10.38
CA PHE A 338 10.12 27.06 10.56
C PHE A 338 10.34 25.81 9.71
N TRP A 339 10.80 25.96 8.47
CA TRP A 339 11.04 24.83 7.57
C TRP A 339 12.37 24.10 7.81
N LYS A 340 13.26 24.62 8.66
CA LYS A 340 14.55 23.99 8.94
C LYS A 340 14.39 22.68 9.70
N THR A 341 15.24 21.70 9.40
CA THR A 341 15.29 20.42 10.14
C THR A 341 15.86 20.56 11.55
N ARG A 342 16.69 21.59 11.76
CA ARG A 342 17.37 21.87 13.02
C ARG A 342 17.17 23.32 13.42
N ASP A 343 17.16 23.59 14.72
CA ASP A 343 17.11 24.94 15.26
C ASP A 343 18.47 25.64 15.19
N SER A 344 18.56 26.88 15.68
CA SER A 344 19.80 27.66 15.73
C SER A 344 20.89 27.05 16.61
N MET A 345 20.53 26.15 17.53
CA MET A 345 21.44 25.43 18.44
C MET A 345 21.86 24.06 17.87
N GLY A 346 21.35 23.67 16.69
CA GLY A 346 21.65 22.39 16.06
C GLY A 346 20.81 21.22 16.59
N ASN A 347 19.85 21.46 17.49
CA ASN A 347 18.91 20.43 17.94
C ASN A 347 17.83 20.18 16.89
N LYS A 348 17.02 19.14 17.07
CA LYS A 348 15.87 18.90 16.21
C LYS A 348 14.90 20.09 16.35
N ASN A 349 14.41 20.60 15.23
CA ASN A 349 13.52 21.76 15.23
C ASN A 349 12.10 21.35 15.64
N ASP A 350 11.87 21.18 16.94
CA ASP A 350 10.58 20.74 17.50
C ASP A 350 9.53 21.87 17.52
N GLN A 351 9.91 23.11 17.21
CA GLN A 351 9.00 24.24 17.03
C GLN A 351 8.62 24.46 15.56
N GLY A 352 9.35 23.83 14.62
CA GLY A 352 9.17 23.98 13.19
C GLY A 352 8.34 22.88 12.55
N ALA A 353 8.30 22.89 11.22
CA ALA A 353 7.62 21.89 10.41
C ALA A 353 8.13 20.46 10.67
N SER A 354 9.36 20.29 11.17
CA SER A 354 10.00 18.98 11.36
C SER A 354 9.27 18.07 12.37
N GLN A 355 8.48 18.65 13.28
CA GLN A 355 7.67 17.90 14.25
C GLN A 355 6.51 17.13 13.57
N TYR A 356 6.05 17.58 12.40
CA TYR A 356 4.89 17.02 11.71
C TYR A 356 5.24 15.81 10.84
N GLY A 357 6.11 14.90 11.31
CA GLY A 357 6.65 13.77 10.53
C GLY A 357 5.68 12.60 10.25
N SER A 358 4.36 12.79 10.37
CA SER A 358 3.36 11.74 10.15
C SER A 358 2.19 12.24 9.31
N MET A 359 1.40 11.34 8.71
CA MET A 359 0.19 11.72 7.95
C MET A 359 -0.77 12.63 8.73
N LYS A 360 -0.98 12.33 10.03
CA LYS A 360 -1.76 13.19 10.92
C LYS A 360 -1.10 14.56 11.10
N GLY A 361 0.23 14.57 11.26
CA GLY A 361 1.03 15.78 11.35
C GLY A 361 0.92 16.66 10.10
N PHE A 362 1.08 16.09 8.91
CA PHE A 362 0.96 16.82 7.64
C PHE A 362 -0.39 17.52 7.53
N GLY A 363 -1.48 16.83 7.91
CA GLY A 363 -2.82 17.41 7.91
C GLY A 363 -3.02 18.50 8.97
N ILE A 364 -2.36 18.42 10.13
CA ILE A 364 -2.38 19.50 11.13
C ILE A 364 -1.68 20.74 10.58
N LEU A 365 -0.47 20.57 10.04
CA LEU A 365 0.30 21.66 9.45
C LEU A 365 -0.46 22.32 8.29
N ALA A 366 -1.04 21.51 7.39
CA ALA A 366 -1.90 22.02 6.32
C ALA A 366 -3.02 22.91 6.87
N ARG A 367 -3.75 22.45 7.89
CA ARG A 367 -4.86 23.23 8.48
C ARG A 367 -4.41 24.55 9.10
N GLN A 368 -3.24 24.59 9.74
CA GLN A 368 -2.67 25.83 10.30
C GLN A 368 -2.35 26.85 9.20
N ILE A 369 -1.82 26.41 8.06
CA ILE A 369 -1.55 27.30 6.93
C ILE A 369 -2.87 27.71 6.26
N VAL A 370 -3.80 26.76 6.07
CA VAL A 370 -5.13 27.00 5.47
C VAL A 370 -5.95 28.00 6.28
N SER A 371 -5.86 28.03 7.61
CA SER A 371 -6.56 29.04 8.41
C SER A 371 -6.08 30.48 8.15
N CYS A 372 -4.94 30.64 7.49
CA CYS A 372 -4.39 31.92 7.10
C CYS A 372 -4.86 32.39 5.70
N ILE A 373 -5.61 31.57 4.96
CA ILE A 373 -6.15 31.96 3.64
C ILE A 373 -7.11 33.15 3.81
N PRO A 374 -6.92 34.26 3.07
CA PRO A 374 -7.84 35.40 3.10
C PRO A 374 -9.27 34.99 2.74
N LYS A 375 -10.24 35.48 3.52
CA LYS A 375 -11.68 35.24 3.27
C LYS A 375 -12.32 36.34 2.43
N ASP A 376 -11.58 37.42 2.19
CA ASP A 376 -12.04 38.60 1.48
C ASP A 376 -11.62 38.43 0.00
N LYS A 377 -12.63 38.35 -0.89
CA LYS A 377 -12.42 38.19 -2.34
C LYS A 377 -11.74 39.41 -2.94
#